data_AF-A0A843E1K8-F1
#
_entry.id   AF-A0A843E1K8-F1
#
_cell.length_a   1.000
_cell.length_b   1.000
_cell.length_c   1.000
_cell.angle_alpha   90.00
_cell.angle_beta   90.00
_cell.angle_gamma   90.00
#
_symmetry.space_group_name_H-M   'P 1'
#
loop_
_entity.id
_entity.type
_entity.pdbx_description
1 polymer ?
#
loop_
_entity_poly.entity_id
_entity_poly.type
_entity_poly.pdbx_seq_one_letter_code
_entity_poly.pdbx_strand_id
1 'polypeptide(L)'
;PGGKVESGESSADAAVRECLEESGYEVKVIAEKDIGYCDVCAVKVLEKVSDGEMESSFFDSIPDELSFDRAEYETVIPWARSEIFRD
;
A
#
# COMPACT_ATOMS: atom_id res chain seq x y z
N PRO A 1 1.07 0.50 -5.02
CA PRO A 1 1.61 1.87 -4.97
C PRO A 1 2.73 1.96 -3.94
N GLY A 2 3.77 2.73 -4.21
CA GLY A 2 4.88 2.89 -3.28
C GLY A 2 5.99 3.75 -3.84
N GLY A 3 6.59 4.58 -2.97
CA GLY A 3 7.61 5.53 -3.35
C GLY A 3 8.55 5.85 -2.21
N LYS A 4 9.17 7.03 -2.27
CA LYS A 4 10.11 7.47 -1.23
C LYS A 4 9.40 8.35 -0.22
N VAL A 5 9.82 8.21 1.03
CA VAL A 5 9.48 9.19 2.07
C VAL A 5 10.25 10.47 1.80
N GLU A 6 9.52 11.58 1.69
CA GLU A 6 10.12 12.90 1.50
C GLU A 6 10.53 13.53 2.84
N SER A 7 11.36 14.58 2.79
CA SER A 7 11.90 15.22 4.00
C SER A 7 10.78 15.79 4.89
N GLY A 8 10.63 15.24 6.09
CA GLY A 8 9.61 15.67 7.07
C GLY A 8 8.29 14.91 6.97
N GLU A 9 8.21 13.90 6.11
CA GLU A 9 7.05 13.02 5.92
C GLU A 9 7.22 11.73 6.75
N SER A 10 6.11 11.16 7.24
CA SER A 10 6.11 9.80 7.82
C SER A 10 5.85 8.74 6.75
N SER A 11 6.16 7.47 7.02
CA SER A 11 5.88 6.37 6.08
C SER A 11 4.37 6.27 5.77
N ALA A 12 3.50 6.50 6.77
CA ALA A 12 2.06 6.61 6.56
C ALA A 12 1.66 7.78 5.64
N ASP A 13 2.22 8.98 5.86
CA ASP A 13 1.90 10.16 5.03
C ASP A 13 2.34 9.92 3.58
N ALA A 14 3.54 9.38 3.39
CA ALA A 14 4.07 9.01 2.09
C ALA A 14 3.17 7.97 1.41
N ALA A 15 2.74 6.92 2.11
CA ALA A 15 1.85 5.91 1.56
C ALA A 15 0.50 6.48 1.10
N VAL A 16 -0.06 7.46 1.81
CA VAL A 16 -1.31 8.12 1.40
C VAL A 16 -1.08 8.95 0.14
N ARG A 17 -0.04 9.79 0.11
CA ARG A 17 0.30 10.64 -1.03
C ARG A 17 0.62 9.83 -2.28
N GLU A 18 1.56 8.88 -2.18
CA GLU A 18 2.00 8.03 -3.30
C GLU A 18 0.83 7.19 -3.84
N CYS A 19 -0.03 6.65 -2.96
CA CYS A 19 -1.20 5.90 -3.42
C CYS A 19 -2.16 6.78 -4.23
N LEU A 20 -2.39 8.02 -3.79
CA LEU A 20 -3.21 8.97 -4.53
C LEU A 20 -2.58 9.35 -5.88
N GLU A 21 -1.29 9.69 -5.90
CA GLU A 21 -0.56 10.08 -7.10
C GLU A 21 -0.51 8.95 -8.14
N GLU A 22 -0.15 7.73 -7.72
CA GLU A 22 0.05 6.61 -8.65
C GLU A 22 -1.25 5.95 -9.09
N SER A 23 -2.27 5.91 -8.22
CA SER A 23 -3.49 5.13 -8.48
C SER A 23 -4.78 5.94 -8.59
N GLY A 24 -4.78 7.18 -8.08
CA GLY A 24 -5.96 8.04 -8.00
C GLY A 24 -6.94 7.67 -6.88
N TYR A 25 -6.59 6.73 -6.01
CA TYR A 25 -7.41 6.31 -4.87
C TYR A 25 -6.98 7.03 -3.59
N GLU A 26 -7.96 7.61 -2.89
CA GLU A 26 -7.78 8.06 -1.53
C GLU A 26 -7.82 6.86 -0.57
N VAL A 27 -6.90 6.84 0.38
CA VAL A 27 -6.76 5.74 1.33
C VAL A 27 -6.54 6.24 2.75
N LYS A 28 -6.92 5.41 3.72
CA LYS A 28 -6.62 5.62 5.13
C LYS A 28 -5.68 4.51 5.62
N VAL A 29 -4.54 4.88 6.17
CA VAL A 29 -3.62 3.93 6.83
C VAL A 29 -4.28 3.39 8.09
N ILE A 30 -4.22 2.07 8.25
CA ILE A 30 -4.74 1.36 9.43
C ILE A 30 -3.61 0.70 10.25
N ALA A 31 -2.48 0.38 9.61
CA ALA A 31 -1.30 -0.13 10.30
C ALA A 31 -0.04 0.07 9.45
N GLU A 32 1.11 0.14 10.13
CA GLU A 32 2.45 0.22 9.55
C GLU A 32 3.29 -0.97 10.04
N LYS A 33 4.21 -1.44 9.20
CA LYS A 33 5.16 -2.49 9.56
C LYS A 33 6.48 -2.30 8.84
N ASP A 34 7.55 -2.24 9.61
CA ASP A 34 8.92 -2.34 9.10
C ASP A 34 9.22 -3.81 8.74
N ILE A 35 9.61 -4.05 7.48
CA ILE A 35 10.04 -5.38 6.97
C ILE A 35 11.57 -5.49 6.82
N GLY A 36 12.32 -4.54 7.39
CA GLY A 36 13.78 -4.51 7.52
C GLY A 36 14.48 -3.64 6.47
N TYR A 37 13.88 -3.43 5.30
CA TYR A 37 14.43 -2.61 4.22
C TYR A 37 13.40 -1.64 3.61
N CYS A 38 12.16 -1.69 4.09
CA CYS A 38 11.03 -0.88 3.64
C CYS A 38 9.98 -0.89 4.74
N ASP A 39 9.24 0.22 4.85
CA ASP A 39 8.00 0.26 5.63
C ASP A 39 6.82 -0.05 4.71
N VAL A 40 5.98 -0.99 5.13
CA VAL A 40 4.73 -1.31 4.43
C VAL A 40 3.53 -0.82 5.22
N CYS A 41 2.55 -0.27 4.52
CA CYS A 41 1.31 0.23 5.11
C CYS A 41 0.13 -0.66 4.71
N ALA A 42 -0.64 -1.12 5.70
CA ALA A 42 -1.97 -1.64 5.47
C ALA A 42 -2.94 -0.44 5.38
N VAL A 43 -3.74 -0.39 4.32
CA VAL A 43 -4.64 0.74 4.06
C VAL A 43 -6.06 0.28 3.75
N LYS A 44 -7.03 1.13 4.11
CA LYS A 44 -8.41 1.03 3.65
C LYS A 44 -8.62 2.00 2.50
N VAL A 45 -9.08 1.47 1.36
CA VAL A 45 -9.50 2.31 0.23
C VAL A 45 -10.80 3.02 0.58
N LEU A 46 -10.83 4.34 0.36
CA LEU A 46 -12.00 5.18 0.60
C LEU A 46 -12.79 5.37 -0.69
N GLU A 47 -12.20 6.04 -1.68
CA GLU A 47 -12.83 6.32 -2.97
C GLU A 47 -11.78 6.60 -4.07
N LYS A 48 -12.22 6.60 -5.33
CA LYS A 48 -11.39 7.02 -6.47
C LYS A 48 -11.69 8.47 -6.79
N VAL A 49 -10.71 9.35 -6.61
CA VAL A 49 -10.89 10.81 -6.74
C VAL A 49 -10.21 11.41 -7.97
N SER A 50 -9.29 10.68 -8.59
CA SER A 50 -8.63 11.08 -9.83
C SER A 50 -8.21 9.87 -10.66
N ASP A 51 -7.68 10.12 -11.86
CA ASP A 51 -6.81 9.15 -12.51
C ASP A 51 -5.44 9.14 -11.80
N GLY A 52 -4.76 8.00 -11.84
CA GLY A 52 -3.40 7.85 -11.33
C GLY A 52 -2.37 7.90 -12.44
N GLU A 53 -1.12 8.13 -12.08
CA GLU A 53 0.01 8.07 -13.01
C GLU A 53 0.23 6.67 -13.60
N MET A 54 -0.31 5.63 -12.94
CA MET A 54 -0.16 4.23 -13.31
C MET A 54 -1.51 3.53 -13.41
N GLU A 55 -1.54 2.45 -14.21
CA GLU A 55 -2.68 1.54 -14.21
C GLU A 55 -2.76 0.80 -12.87
N SER A 56 -3.94 0.84 -12.24
CA SER A 56 -4.21 0.19 -10.97
C SER A 56 -5.40 -0.76 -11.08
N SER A 57 -5.36 -1.86 -10.32
CA SER A 57 -6.41 -2.88 -10.32
C SER A 57 -6.48 -3.57 -8.96
N PHE A 58 -7.66 -4.09 -8.63
CA PHE A 58 -7.88 -4.91 -7.45
C PHE A 58 -7.76 -6.39 -7.80
N PHE A 59 -7.12 -7.15 -6.93
CA PHE A 59 -6.88 -8.57 -7.13
C PHE A 59 -7.44 -9.39 -5.96
N ASP A 60 -8.03 -10.54 -6.26
CA ASP A 60 -8.47 -11.52 -5.26
C ASP A 60 -7.32 -12.42 -4.77
N SER A 61 -6.26 -12.51 -5.56
CA SER A 61 -5.10 -13.37 -5.39
C SER A 61 -3.82 -12.67 -5.89
N ILE A 62 -2.66 -13.14 -5.45
CA ILE A 62 -1.37 -12.54 -5.84
C ILE A 62 -1.12 -12.85 -7.33
N PRO A 63 -0.96 -11.83 -8.21
CA PRO A 63 -0.70 -12.02 -9.63
C PRO A 63 0.58 -12.83 -9.91
N ASP A 64 0.74 -13.34 -11.13
CA ASP A 64 1.94 -14.07 -11.55
C ASP A 64 3.13 -13.13 -11.81
N GLU A 65 2.87 -11.99 -12.45
CA GLU A 65 3.88 -10.96 -12.74
C GLU A 65 3.96 -9.97 -11.59
N LEU A 66 5.09 -9.98 -10.86
CA LEU A 66 5.28 -9.20 -9.64
C LEU A 66 6.54 -8.33 -9.74
N SER A 67 6.47 -7.11 -9.20
CA SER A 67 7.62 -6.20 -9.09
C SER A 67 8.62 -6.59 -7.99
N PHE A 68 8.16 -7.37 -7.01
CA PHE A 68 8.94 -7.86 -5.87
C PHE A 68 8.81 -9.38 -5.74
N ASP A 69 9.61 -9.97 -4.85
CA ASP A 69 9.56 -11.42 -4.61
C ASP A 69 8.19 -11.83 -4.05
N ARG A 70 7.65 -12.95 -4.55
CA ARG A 70 6.34 -13.47 -4.12
C ARG A 70 6.28 -13.68 -2.60
N ALA A 71 7.37 -14.12 -1.97
CA ALA A 71 7.43 -14.38 -0.54
C ALA A 71 7.15 -13.11 0.29
N GLU A 72 7.48 -11.93 -0.23
CA GLU A 72 7.16 -10.66 0.40
C GLU A 72 5.65 -10.43 0.45
N TYR A 73 4.96 -10.58 -0.69
CA TYR A 73 3.49 -10.48 -0.77
C TYR A 73 2.81 -11.54 0.10
N GLU A 74 3.30 -12.77 0.09
CA GLU A 74 2.81 -13.87 0.93
C GLU A 74 2.99 -13.61 2.42
N THR A 75 3.88 -12.70 2.81
CA THR A 75 4.09 -12.28 4.20
C THR A 75 3.26 -11.03 4.54
N VAL A 76 3.28 -10.02 3.68
CA VAL A 76 2.68 -8.70 3.93
C VAL A 76 1.16 -8.74 3.78
N ILE A 77 0.62 -9.45 2.78
CA ILE A 77 -0.84 -9.49 2.55
C ILE A 77 -1.58 -10.16 3.71
N PRO A 78 -1.16 -11.33 4.24
CA PRO A 78 -1.83 -11.92 5.41
C PRO A 78 -1.72 -11.04 6.65
N TRP A 79 -0.58 -10.36 6.85
CA TRP A 79 -0.42 -9.38 7.92
C TRP A 79 -1.43 -8.24 7.77
N ALA A 80 -1.47 -7.57 6.61
CA ALA A 80 -2.39 -6.46 6.36
C ALA A 80 -3.87 -6.87 6.56
N ARG A 81 -4.24 -8.08 6.11
CA ARG A 81 -5.59 -8.64 6.33
C ARG A 81 -5.91 -8.84 7.82
N SER A 82 -4.92 -9.18 8.64
CA SER A 82 -5.10 -9.37 10.08
C SER A 82 -5.37 -8.06 10.84
N GLU A 83 -4.95 -6.92 10.29
CA GLU A 83 -5.17 -5.60 10.90
C GLU A 83 -6.61 -5.08 10.71
N ILE A 84 -7.37 -5.63 9.74
CA ILE A 84 -8.77 -5.23 9.48
C ILE A 84 -9.70 -5.55 10.67
N PHE A 85 -9.37 -6.57 11.46
CA PHE A 85 -10.21 -7.04 12.58
C PHE A 85 -9.80 -6.46 13.94
N ARG A 86 -8.90 -5.48 13.96
CA ARG A 86 -8.38 -4.86 15.18
C ARG A 86 -9.01 -3.51 15.54
N ASP A 87 -9.89 -2.99 14.69
CA ASP A 87 -10.70 -1.78 14.91
C ASP A 87 -11.96 -2.05 15.76
#